data_AF-A0A4S9M0X9-F1
#
_entry.id   AF-A0A4S9M0X9-F1
#
_cell.length_a   1.000
_cell.length_b   1.000
_cell.length_c   1.000
_cell.angle_alpha   90.00
_cell.angle_beta   90.00
_cell.angle_gamma   90.00
#
_symmetry.space_group_name_H-M   'P 1'
#
loop_
_entity.id
_entity.type
_entity.pdbx_description
1 polymer ?
#
loop_
_entity_poly.entity_id
_entity_poly.type
_entity_poly.pdbx_seq_one_letter_code
_entity_poly.pdbx_strand_id
1 'polypeptide(L)'
;MILPLLAFAFPHACDDPPDFDGILDLFSLLRGCKTVWLLNPELVAASPVAQWIKTTITGHPIATKPEVDRRFQILRDSLKDPADIIATDQLIDFTRGELATSPDGVANLGRWPTMVSDAFWLRVQNHEVDSLLVLSHYSVVLGTPSYRWWSSNWDSILLQAIDKALPEADKKAVDWDYAAMMKFANSYRGS
;
A
#
# COMPACT_ATOMS: atom_id res chain seq x y z
N MET A 1 13.77 8.97 -7.27
CA MET A 1 12.83 8.06 -7.95
C MET A 1 13.39 6.67 -8.21
N ILE A 2 14.71 6.46 -8.31
CA ILE A 2 15.29 5.12 -8.52
C ILE A 2 14.99 4.16 -7.36
N LEU A 3 15.05 4.62 -6.09
CA LEU A 3 14.82 3.74 -4.94
C LEU A 3 13.40 3.14 -4.87
N PRO A 4 12.30 3.92 -5.03
CA PRO A 4 10.97 3.33 -5.16
C PRO A 4 10.85 2.39 -6.35
N LEU A 5 11.39 2.76 -7.52
CA LEU A 5 11.38 1.89 -8.70
C LEU A 5 12.08 0.55 -8.41
N LEU A 6 13.23 0.58 -7.75
CA LEU A 6 13.94 -0.64 -7.35
C LEU A 6 13.15 -1.43 -6.31
N ALA A 7 12.54 -0.76 -5.31
CA ALA A 7 11.75 -1.44 -4.30
C ALA A 7 10.57 -2.20 -4.91
N PHE A 8 9.88 -1.59 -5.89
CA PHE A 8 8.77 -2.23 -6.59
C PHE A 8 9.23 -3.25 -7.65
N ALA A 9 10.35 -3.01 -8.33
CA ALA A 9 10.89 -3.94 -9.33
C ALA A 9 11.55 -5.19 -8.72
N PHE A 10 12.08 -5.08 -7.50
CA PHE A 10 12.90 -6.12 -6.90
C PHE A 10 12.20 -7.50 -6.80
N PRO A 11 10.93 -7.60 -6.37
CA PRO A 11 10.22 -8.88 -6.35
C PRO A 11 10.01 -9.53 -7.72
N HIS A 12 10.14 -8.77 -8.81
CA HIS A 12 10.06 -9.29 -10.17
C HIS A 12 11.42 -9.71 -10.74
N ALA A 13 12.52 -9.31 -10.10
CA ALA A 13 13.87 -9.63 -10.52
C ALA A 13 14.46 -10.83 -9.76
N CYS A 14 13.82 -11.27 -8.69
CA CYS A 14 14.24 -12.41 -7.87
C CYS A 14 13.46 -13.68 -8.25
N ASP A 15 14.12 -14.83 -8.18
CA ASP A 15 13.50 -16.14 -8.45
C ASP A 15 12.44 -16.50 -7.39
N ASP A 16 12.66 -16.07 -6.15
CA ASP A 16 11.73 -16.22 -5.05
C ASP A 16 11.06 -14.88 -4.70
N PRO A 17 9.72 -14.82 -4.61
CA PRO A 17 9.03 -13.63 -4.13
C PRO A 17 9.36 -13.38 -2.65
N PRO A 18 9.45 -12.11 -2.22
CA PRO A 18 9.74 -11.78 -0.82
C PRO A 18 8.67 -12.35 0.11
N ASP A 19 9.09 -12.77 1.29
CA ASP A 19 8.19 -13.06 2.39
C ASP A 19 7.62 -11.75 2.97
N PHE A 20 6.79 -11.87 4.01
CA PHE A 20 6.12 -10.73 4.59
C PHE A 20 7.09 -9.68 5.14
N ASP A 21 8.12 -10.12 5.89
CA ASP A 21 9.12 -9.22 6.46
C ASP A 21 9.97 -8.55 5.38
N GLY A 22 10.34 -9.30 4.31
CA GLY A 22 11.02 -8.72 3.15
C GLY A 22 10.18 -7.64 2.45
N ILE A 23 8.86 -7.79 2.38
CA ILE A 23 7.98 -6.72 1.87
C ILE A 23 7.99 -5.50 2.81
N LEU A 24 7.98 -5.72 4.13
CA LEU A 24 8.07 -4.62 5.09
C LEU A 24 9.40 -3.88 5.00
N ASP A 25 10.50 -4.56 4.71
CA ASP A 25 11.80 -3.91 4.46
C ASP A 25 11.74 -2.99 3.23
N LEU A 26 11.11 -3.45 2.15
CA LEU A 26 10.89 -2.64 0.94
C LEU A 26 10.03 -1.40 1.23
N PHE A 27 8.96 -1.55 2.02
CA PHE A 27 8.15 -0.41 2.46
C PHE A 27 8.89 0.50 3.44
N SER A 28 9.74 -0.04 4.30
CA SER A 28 10.59 0.72 5.21
C SER A 28 11.60 1.58 4.46
N LEU A 29 12.13 1.09 3.32
CA LEU A 29 12.98 1.89 2.43
C LEU A 29 12.24 3.14 1.92
N LEU A 30 10.95 3.00 1.57
CA LEU A 30 10.10 4.13 1.15
C LEU A 30 9.88 5.11 2.31
N ARG A 31 9.59 4.60 3.51
CA ARG A 31 9.46 5.41 4.74
C ARG A 31 10.75 6.18 5.03
N GLY A 32 11.92 5.54 4.89
CA GLY A 32 13.22 6.17 5.07
C GLY A 32 13.49 7.32 4.10
N CYS A 33 13.04 7.21 2.84
CA CYS A 33 13.13 8.30 1.87
C CYS A 33 12.36 9.55 2.33
N LYS A 34 11.19 9.39 2.96
CA LYS A 34 10.43 10.50 3.56
C LYS A 34 11.21 11.15 4.70
N THR A 35 11.85 10.37 5.56
CA THR A 35 12.66 10.92 6.67
C THR A 35 13.80 11.78 6.15
N VAL A 36 14.56 11.31 5.15
CA VAL A 36 15.64 12.09 4.52
C VAL A 36 15.13 13.41 3.93
N TRP A 37 13.96 13.36 3.28
CA TRP A 37 13.30 14.53 2.73
C TRP A 37 12.94 15.57 3.81
N LEU A 38 12.28 15.13 4.88
CA LEU A 38 11.83 16.01 5.97
C LEU A 38 13.00 16.65 6.74
N LEU A 39 14.16 16.00 6.74
CA LEU A 39 15.37 16.56 7.36
C LEU A 39 16.05 17.64 6.50
N ASN A 40 15.79 17.69 5.19
CA ASN A 40 16.49 18.60 4.27
C ASN A 40 15.54 19.31 3.27
N PRO A 41 14.42 19.90 3.72
CA PRO A 41 13.37 20.37 2.82
C PRO A 41 13.84 21.47 1.86
N GLU A 42 14.66 22.41 2.34
CA GLU A 42 15.17 23.54 1.54
C GLU A 42 16.15 23.08 0.45
N LEU A 43 17.03 22.15 0.81
CA LEU A 43 18.06 21.63 -0.09
C LEU A 43 17.45 20.81 -1.21
N VAL A 44 16.39 20.04 -0.91
CA VAL A 44 15.69 19.28 -1.94
C VAL A 44 14.82 20.19 -2.81
N ALA A 45 14.14 21.18 -2.24
CA ALA A 45 13.35 22.15 -3.00
C ALA A 45 14.19 22.96 -4.01
N ALA A 46 15.44 23.26 -3.67
CA ALA A 46 16.41 23.95 -4.54
C ALA A 46 17.07 23.03 -5.60
N SER A 47 16.87 21.71 -5.50
CA SER A 47 17.53 20.74 -6.38
C SER A 47 16.75 20.48 -7.68
N PRO A 48 17.42 19.99 -8.75
CA PRO A 48 16.74 19.51 -9.96
C PRO A 48 15.71 18.40 -9.71
N VAL A 49 15.83 17.68 -8.59
CA VAL A 49 14.88 16.63 -8.18
C VAL A 49 13.49 17.21 -7.91
N ALA A 50 13.40 18.46 -7.42
CA ALA A 50 12.12 19.13 -7.21
C ALA A 50 11.33 19.33 -8.52
N GLN A 51 12.03 19.51 -9.64
CA GLN A 51 11.41 19.59 -10.97
C GLN A 51 10.92 18.22 -11.44
N TRP A 52 11.69 17.15 -11.20
CA TRP A 52 11.28 15.79 -11.56
C TRP A 52 10.03 15.33 -10.80
N ILE A 53 9.88 15.75 -9.55
CA ILE A 53 8.68 15.48 -8.75
C ILE A 53 7.45 16.20 -9.31
N LYS A 54 7.63 17.36 -9.94
CA LYS A 54 6.54 18.08 -10.62
C LYS A 54 6.18 17.49 -11.98
N THR A 55 7.01 16.60 -12.54
CA THR A 55 6.81 16.06 -13.88
C THR A 55 5.88 14.85 -13.82
N THR A 56 4.60 15.11 -14.05
CA THR A 56 3.49 14.14 -14.00
C THR A 56 3.58 13.16 -15.18
N ILE A 57 3.56 11.87 -14.90
CA ILE A 57 3.27 10.81 -15.86
C ILE A 57 1.74 10.74 -15.96
N THR A 58 1.18 11.10 -17.11
CA THR A 58 -0.26 11.03 -17.33
C THR A 58 -0.81 9.63 -17.08
N GLY A 59 -1.81 9.54 -16.22
CA GLY A 59 -2.68 8.38 -16.07
C GLY A 59 -4.09 8.85 -15.73
N HIS A 60 -4.94 7.92 -15.34
CA HIS A 60 -6.38 8.09 -15.46
C HIS A 60 -7.02 8.02 -14.07
N PRO A 61 -7.77 9.06 -13.66
CA PRO A 61 -8.66 9.03 -12.50
C PRO A 61 -9.49 7.73 -12.45
N ILE A 62 -9.51 7.05 -11.30
CA ILE A 62 -10.31 5.84 -11.09
C ILE A 62 -11.56 6.22 -10.29
N ALA A 63 -12.75 5.92 -10.80
CA ALA A 63 -13.98 6.17 -10.07
C ALA A 63 -14.07 5.25 -8.84
N THR A 64 -14.21 5.84 -7.64
CA THR A 64 -14.41 5.08 -6.39
C THR A 64 -15.67 4.21 -6.49
N LYS A 65 -15.52 2.93 -6.15
CA LYS A 65 -16.61 1.96 -6.21
C LYS A 65 -17.30 1.80 -4.83
N PRO A 66 -18.64 1.86 -4.74
CA PRO A 66 -19.36 1.76 -3.46
C PRO A 66 -19.07 0.48 -2.67
N GLU A 67 -18.83 -0.65 -3.35
CA GLU A 67 -18.46 -1.90 -2.70
C GLU A 67 -17.09 -1.83 -2.03
N VAL A 68 -16.15 -1.04 -2.59
CA VAL A 68 -14.83 -0.85 -2.00
C VAL A 68 -14.94 -0.03 -0.72
N ASP A 69 -15.68 1.07 -0.79
CA ASP A 69 -15.99 1.91 0.37
C ASP A 69 -16.66 1.10 1.48
N ARG A 70 -17.68 0.30 1.15
CA ARG A 70 -18.40 -0.51 2.13
C ARG A 70 -17.45 -1.48 2.85
N ARG A 71 -16.56 -2.14 2.14
CA ARG A 71 -15.62 -3.10 2.75
C ARG A 71 -14.62 -2.40 3.67
N PHE A 72 -14.14 -1.22 3.29
CA PHE A 72 -13.33 -0.39 4.18
C PHE A 72 -14.06 0.02 5.45
N GLN A 73 -15.34 0.41 5.37
CA GLN A 73 -16.12 0.74 6.56
C GLN A 73 -16.32 -0.47 7.49
N ILE A 74 -16.59 -1.65 6.93
CA ILE A 74 -16.70 -2.90 7.71
C ILE A 74 -15.41 -3.17 8.49
N LEU A 75 -14.25 -3.06 7.83
CA LEU A 75 -12.96 -3.19 8.51
C LEU A 75 -12.83 -2.11 9.60
N ARG A 76 -13.09 -0.85 9.25
CA ARG A 76 -12.94 0.28 10.16
C ARG A 76 -13.76 0.15 11.44
N ASP A 77 -14.96 -0.42 11.34
CA ASP A 77 -15.88 -0.66 12.46
C ASP A 77 -15.44 -1.84 13.35
N SER A 78 -14.64 -2.78 12.83
CA SER A 78 -14.15 -3.93 13.60
C SER A 78 -12.87 -3.64 14.39
N LEU A 79 -12.11 -2.62 14.00
CA LEU A 79 -10.83 -2.27 14.61
C LEU A 79 -11.00 -1.65 16.00
N LYS A 80 -10.07 -1.98 16.91
CA LYS A 80 -10.07 -1.47 18.29
C LYS A 80 -8.90 -0.55 18.60
N ASP A 81 -7.74 -0.82 18.00
CA ASP A 81 -6.54 -0.03 18.25
C ASP A 81 -6.63 1.32 17.50
N PRO A 82 -6.38 2.45 18.18
CA PRO A 82 -6.39 3.77 17.54
C PRO A 82 -5.44 3.89 16.35
N ALA A 83 -4.28 3.22 16.36
CA ALA A 83 -3.32 3.28 15.28
C ALA A 83 -3.85 2.60 14.01
N ASP A 84 -4.50 1.45 14.14
CA ASP A 84 -5.12 0.72 13.02
C ASP A 84 -6.31 1.49 12.44
N ILE A 85 -7.11 2.07 13.33
CA ILE A 85 -8.23 2.97 13.00
C ILE A 85 -7.73 4.16 12.15
N ILE A 86 -6.72 4.88 12.63
CA ILE A 86 -6.17 6.05 11.93
C ILE A 86 -5.57 5.66 10.58
N ALA A 87 -4.83 4.55 10.52
CA ALA A 87 -4.25 4.06 9.26
C ALA A 87 -5.33 3.69 8.23
N THR A 88 -6.45 3.12 8.69
CA THR A 88 -7.61 2.79 7.85
C THR A 88 -8.31 4.04 7.34
N ASP A 89 -8.55 5.04 8.20
CA ASP A 89 -9.13 6.32 7.80
C ASP A 89 -8.26 7.02 6.74
N GLN A 90 -6.94 7.03 6.96
CA GLN A 90 -5.97 7.55 5.99
C GLN A 90 -6.01 6.78 4.65
N LEU A 91 -6.20 5.46 4.68
CA LEU A 91 -6.30 4.65 3.47
C LEU A 91 -7.59 4.92 2.69
N ILE A 92 -8.70 5.11 3.40
CA ILE A 92 -10.00 5.48 2.81
C ILE A 92 -9.88 6.83 2.11
N ASP A 93 -9.36 7.85 2.81
CA ASP A 93 -9.19 9.19 2.26
C ASP A 93 -8.24 9.20 1.06
N PHE A 94 -7.14 8.43 1.16
CA PHE A 94 -6.20 8.24 0.06
C PHE A 94 -6.86 7.61 -1.17
N THR A 95 -7.69 6.59 -0.96
CA THR A 95 -8.41 5.90 -2.05
C THR A 95 -9.45 6.81 -2.71
N ARG A 96 -10.19 7.60 -1.92
CA ARG A 96 -11.23 8.53 -2.42
C ARG A 96 -10.68 9.79 -3.07
N GLY A 97 -9.56 10.30 -2.56
CA GLY A 97 -8.95 11.52 -3.05
C GLY A 97 -7.90 11.22 -4.09
N GLU A 98 -6.76 10.71 -3.65
CA GLU A 98 -5.54 10.68 -4.46
C GLU A 98 -5.52 9.55 -5.49
N LEU A 99 -5.98 8.35 -5.14
CA LEU A 99 -6.09 7.26 -6.11
C LEU A 99 -7.13 7.58 -7.19
N ALA A 100 -8.25 8.18 -6.78
CA ALA A 100 -9.34 8.51 -7.69
C ALA A 100 -9.05 9.69 -8.62
N THR A 101 -8.11 10.57 -8.27
CA THR A 101 -7.86 11.83 -9.02
C THR A 101 -6.44 11.97 -9.57
N SER A 102 -5.50 11.10 -9.19
CA SER A 102 -4.11 11.21 -9.63
C SER A 102 -3.90 10.62 -11.03
N PRO A 103 -3.27 11.38 -11.95
CA PRO A 103 -2.72 10.81 -13.17
C PRO A 103 -1.57 9.83 -12.87
N ASP A 104 -0.84 10.01 -11.78
CA ASP A 104 0.35 9.23 -11.47
C ASP A 104 0.01 7.97 -10.65
N GLY A 105 -0.65 6.97 -11.25
CA GLY A 105 -0.96 5.69 -10.58
C GLY A 105 0.28 5.02 -9.93
N VAL A 106 1.47 5.31 -10.46
CA VAL A 106 2.79 4.89 -9.95
C VAL A 106 3.25 5.61 -8.68
N ALA A 107 3.06 6.93 -8.58
CA ALA A 107 3.52 7.70 -7.41
C ALA A 107 2.74 7.31 -6.14
N ASN A 108 1.55 6.76 -6.33
CA ASN A 108 0.62 6.37 -5.28
C ASN A 108 0.94 5.01 -4.65
N LEU A 109 1.64 4.10 -5.36
CA LEU A 109 1.93 2.74 -4.90
C LEU A 109 2.84 2.68 -3.66
N GLY A 110 3.65 3.71 -3.44
CA GLY A 110 4.53 3.79 -2.29
C GLY A 110 4.10 4.83 -1.25
N ARG A 111 3.05 5.61 -1.54
CA ARG A 111 2.76 6.83 -0.77
C ARG A 111 2.11 6.53 0.57
N TRP A 112 1.09 5.70 0.60
CA TRP A 112 0.38 5.38 1.85
C TRP A 112 1.29 4.78 2.94
N PRO A 113 2.21 3.84 2.64
CA PRO A 113 3.20 3.36 3.62
C PRO A 113 4.05 4.47 4.24
N THR A 114 4.27 5.60 3.54
CA THR A 114 5.00 6.75 4.12
C THR A 114 4.12 7.64 5.00
N MET A 115 2.79 7.55 4.90
CA MET A 115 1.84 8.41 5.63
C MET A 115 1.47 7.84 7.00
N VAL A 116 1.40 6.51 7.12
CA VAL A 116 0.98 5.84 8.36
C VAL A 116 1.94 6.09 9.51
N SER A 117 1.39 6.14 10.73
CA SER A 117 2.14 6.40 11.95
C SER A 117 3.16 5.30 12.27
N ASP A 118 4.19 5.62 13.06
CA ASP A 118 5.14 4.62 13.55
C ASP A 118 4.47 3.61 14.50
N ALA A 119 3.41 4.04 15.22
CA ALA A 119 2.62 3.15 16.07
C ALA A 119 1.92 2.06 15.27
N PHE A 120 1.28 2.42 14.15
CA PHE A 120 0.70 1.44 13.23
C PHE A 120 1.80 0.54 12.64
N TRP A 121 2.90 1.16 12.20
CA TRP A 121 4.01 0.43 11.57
C TRP A 121 4.61 -0.63 12.49
N LEU A 122 4.79 -0.32 13.77
CA LEU A 122 5.27 -1.27 14.77
C LEU A 122 4.32 -2.45 14.95
N ARG A 123 3.01 -2.22 14.93
CA ARG A 123 2.02 -3.30 15.04
C ARG A 123 2.06 -4.23 13.82
N VAL A 124 2.23 -3.66 12.61
CA VAL A 124 2.45 -4.43 11.39
C VAL A 124 3.72 -5.30 11.49
N GLN A 125 4.82 -4.73 11.99
CA GLN A 125 6.08 -5.47 12.20
C GLN A 125 5.95 -6.58 13.26
N ASN A 126 5.07 -6.42 14.24
CA ASN A 126 4.76 -7.44 15.23
C ASN A 126 3.71 -8.46 14.75
N HIS A 127 3.28 -8.37 13.48
CA HIS A 127 2.29 -9.25 12.85
C HIS A 127 0.93 -9.26 13.58
N GLU A 128 0.57 -8.12 14.19
CA GLU A 128 -0.74 -7.95 14.84
C GLU A 128 -1.86 -8.11 13.82
N VAL A 129 -2.80 -9.02 14.09
CA VAL A 129 -3.83 -9.47 13.14
C VAL A 129 -4.62 -8.30 12.54
N ASP A 130 -5.10 -7.39 13.38
CA ASP A 130 -5.86 -6.20 12.95
C ASP A 130 -5.03 -5.33 11.99
N SER A 131 -3.74 -5.12 12.28
CA SER A 131 -2.84 -4.33 11.44
C SER A 131 -2.54 -5.01 10.10
N LEU A 132 -2.42 -6.34 10.09
CA LEU A 132 -2.31 -7.12 8.86
C LEU A 132 -3.59 -7.05 8.02
N LEU A 133 -4.76 -7.01 8.65
CA LEU A 133 -6.02 -6.79 7.94
C LEU A 133 -6.07 -5.40 7.30
N VAL A 134 -5.65 -4.35 8.00
CA VAL A 134 -5.52 -3.00 7.42
C VAL A 134 -4.56 -3.01 6.23
N LEU A 135 -3.38 -3.60 6.39
CA LEU A 135 -2.38 -3.70 5.34
C LEU A 135 -2.91 -4.52 4.14
N SER A 136 -3.69 -5.57 4.38
CA SER A 136 -4.30 -6.36 3.31
C SER A 136 -5.26 -5.52 2.46
N HIS A 137 -5.93 -4.53 3.04
CA HIS A 137 -6.81 -3.62 2.28
C HIS A 137 -6.02 -2.64 1.42
N TYR A 138 -4.74 -2.41 1.72
CA TYR A 138 -3.84 -1.65 0.84
C TYR A 138 -3.64 -2.32 -0.53
N SER A 139 -3.89 -3.64 -0.64
CA SER A 139 -3.85 -4.36 -1.91
C SER A 139 -4.79 -3.77 -2.97
N VAL A 140 -5.86 -3.06 -2.59
CA VAL A 140 -6.74 -2.38 -3.56
C VAL A 140 -6.03 -1.24 -4.28
N VAL A 141 -5.11 -0.56 -3.60
CA VAL A 141 -4.27 0.49 -4.19
C VAL A 141 -3.23 -0.18 -5.09
N LEU A 142 -2.59 -1.24 -4.62
CA LEU A 142 -1.55 -1.95 -5.36
C LEU A 142 -2.07 -2.72 -6.58
N GLY A 143 -3.33 -3.14 -6.56
CA GLY A 143 -4.02 -3.84 -7.64
C GLY A 143 -4.59 -2.92 -8.72
N THR A 144 -4.45 -1.60 -8.56
CA THR A 144 -4.91 -0.64 -9.56
C THR A 144 -4.16 -0.78 -10.88
N PRO A 145 -4.81 -0.52 -12.02
CA PRO A 145 -4.18 -0.67 -13.33
C PRO A 145 -2.91 0.17 -13.43
N SER A 146 -1.79 -0.51 -13.70
CA SER A 146 -0.53 0.14 -14.01
C SER A 146 -0.01 -0.30 -15.36
N TYR A 147 0.47 0.67 -16.14
CA TYR A 147 1.13 0.45 -17.42
C TYR A 147 2.61 0.06 -17.29
N ARG A 148 3.09 -0.15 -16.06
CA ARG A 148 4.50 -0.45 -15.77
C ARG A 148 4.65 -1.88 -15.25
N TRP A 149 5.55 -2.64 -15.88
CA TRP A 149 5.81 -4.04 -15.53
C TRP A 149 6.22 -4.22 -14.06
N TRP A 150 7.05 -3.31 -13.54
CA TRP A 150 7.63 -3.40 -12.20
C TRP A 150 6.63 -3.08 -11.06
N SER A 151 5.42 -2.64 -11.39
CA SER A 151 4.33 -2.40 -10.41
C SER A 151 3.19 -3.41 -10.54
N SER A 152 3.29 -4.36 -11.47
CA SER A 152 2.25 -5.36 -11.68
C SER A 152 2.21 -6.36 -10.53
N ASN A 153 1.04 -6.95 -10.25
CA ASN A 153 0.88 -8.08 -9.31
C ASN A 153 1.25 -7.82 -7.84
N TRP A 154 1.50 -6.57 -7.44
CA TRP A 154 1.86 -6.22 -6.06
C TRP A 154 0.75 -6.50 -5.04
N ASP A 155 -0.51 -6.41 -5.46
CA ASP A 155 -1.65 -6.91 -4.70
C ASP A 155 -1.52 -8.39 -4.36
N SER A 156 -1.21 -9.22 -5.36
CA SER A 156 -1.06 -10.66 -5.18
C SER A 156 0.15 -11.00 -4.32
N ILE A 157 1.28 -10.35 -4.55
CA ILE A 157 2.51 -10.52 -3.76
C ILE A 157 2.23 -10.21 -2.28
N LEU A 158 1.63 -9.05 -2.00
CA LEU A 158 1.30 -8.65 -0.63
C LEU A 158 0.30 -9.61 0.03
N LEU A 159 -0.79 -9.95 -0.65
CA LEU A 159 -1.83 -10.80 -0.07
C LEU A 159 -1.34 -12.24 0.16
N GLN A 160 -0.48 -12.77 -0.70
CA GLN A 160 0.14 -14.10 -0.48
C GLN A 160 1.07 -14.09 0.72
N ALA A 161 1.86 -13.01 0.89
CA ALA A 161 2.75 -12.88 2.03
C ALA A 161 1.96 -12.76 3.35
N ILE A 162 0.88 -11.97 3.38
CA ILE A 162 -0.03 -11.87 4.54
C ILE A 162 -0.71 -13.20 4.83
N ASP A 163 -1.20 -13.90 3.79
CA ASP A 163 -1.82 -15.22 3.96
C ASP A 163 -0.85 -16.24 4.58
N LYS A 164 0.44 -16.19 4.22
CA LYS A 164 1.46 -17.05 4.82
C LYS A 164 1.86 -16.61 6.24
N ALA A 165 1.84 -15.32 6.52
CA ALA A 165 2.23 -14.77 7.82
C ALA A 165 1.15 -14.97 8.90
N LEU A 166 -0.14 -14.94 8.52
CA LEU A 166 -1.23 -15.15 9.45
C LEU A 166 -1.29 -16.61 9.95
N PRO A 167 -1.25 -16.85 11.27
CA PRO A 167 -1.50 -18.17 11.83
C PRO A 167 -2.91 -18.68 11.51
N GLU A 168 -3.06 -20.00 11.33
CA GLU A 168 -4.35 -20.62 11.01
C GLU A 168 -5.44 -20.37 12.06
N ALA A 169 -5.06 -20.15 13.32
CA ALA A 169 -6.00 -19.79 14.39
C ALA A 169 -6.59 -18.40 14.15
N ASP A 170 -5.74 -17.44 13.77
CA ASP A 170 -6.15 -16.05 13.53
C ASP A 170 -6.96 -15.93 12.25
N LYS A 171 -6.56 -16.65 11.17
CA LYS A 171 -7.35 -16.74 9.94
C LYS A 171 -8.79 -17.17 10.22
N LYS A 172 -8.98 -18.18 11.09
CA LYS A 172 -10.32 -18.63 11.49
C LYS A 172 -11.05 -17.60 12.34
N ALA A 173 -10.35 -16.91 13.24
CA ALA A 173 -10.94 -15.92 14.13
C ALA A 173 -11.49 -14.70 13.37
N VAL A 174 -10.84 -14.32 12.27
CA VAL A 174 -11.23 -13.16 11.45
C VAL A 174 -11.93 -13.53 10.14
N ASP A 175 -12.27 -14.82 9.96
CA ASP A 175 -12.88 -15.34 8.73
C ASP A 175 -12.09 -14.95 7.47
N TRP A 176 -10.77 -15.10 7.53
CA TRP A 176 -9.86 -14.74 6.46
C TRP A 176 -10.09 -15.61 5.22
N ASP A 177 -10.42 -14.96 4.11
CA ASP A 177 -10.57 -15.58 2.80
C ASP A 177 -9.66 -14.89 1.78
N TYR A 178 -8.56 -15.58 1.42
CA TYR A 178 -7.61 -15.11 0.42
C TYR A 178 -8.25 -14.84 -0.94
N ALA A 179 -9.18 -15.69 -1.40
CA ALA A 179 -9.84 -15.51 -2.70
C ALA A 179 -10.76 -14.29 -2.69
N ALA A 180 -11.48 -14.06 -1.59
CA ALA A 180 -12.31 -12.87 -1.41
C ALA A 180 -11.47 -11.59 -1.32
N MET A 181 -10.29 -11.65 -0.71
CA MET A 181 -9.33 -10.52 -0.67
C MET A 181 -8.73 -10.24 -2.04
N MET A 182 -8.35 -11.28 -2.80
CA MET A 182 -7.89 -11.11 -4.18
C MET A 182 -8.97 -10.50 -5.08
N LYS A 183 -10.23 -10.92 -4.92
CA LYS A 183 -11.35 -10.31 -5.66
C LYS A 183 -11.52 -8.83 -5.33
N PHE A 184 -11.30 -8.46 -4.07
CA PHE A 184 -11.33 -7.07 -3.63
C PHE A 184 -10.15 -6.25 -4.14
N ALA A 185 -8.94 -6.79 -4.12
CA ALA A 185 -7.77 -6.11 -4.68
C ALA A 185 -7.95 -5.82 -6.19
N ASN A 186 -8.58 -6.77 -6.89
CA ASN A 186 -8.90 -6.65 -8.31
C ASN A 186 -10.12 -5.76 -8.60
N SER A 187 -10.75 -5.13 -7.60
CA SER A 187 -11.96 -4.32 -7.79
C SER A 187 -11.81 -3.23 -8.85
N TYR A 188 -10.60 -2.74 -9.12
CA TYR A 188 -10.33 -1.71 -10.13
C TYR A 188 -9.67 -2.23 -11.41
N ARG A 189 -9.30 -3.51 -11.53
CA ARG A 189 -8.70 -4.06 -12.74
C ARG A 189 -9.74 -4.11 -13.88
N GLY A 190 -9.49 -3.37 -14.96
CA GLY A 190 -10.36 -3.30 -16.15
C GLY A 190 -11.36 -2.13 -16.18
N SER A 191 -11.14 -1.11 -15.34
CA SER A 191 -11.88 0.17 -15.37
C SER A 191 -11.33 1.11 -16.44
#